data_AF-A0A0D7EBJ2-F1
#
_entry.id   AF-A0A0D7EBJ2-F1
#
_cell.length_a   1.000
_cell.length_b   1.000
_cell.length_c   1.000
_cell.angle_alpha   90.00
_cell.angle_beta   90.00
_cell.angle_gamma   90.00
#
_symmetry.space_group_name_H-M   'P 1'
#
loop_
_entity.id
_entity.type
_entity.pdbx_description
1 polymer ?
#
loop_
_entity_poly.entity_id
_entity_poly.type
_entity_poly.pdbx_seq_one_letter_code
_entity_poly.pdbx_strand_id
1 'polypeptide(L)' 'MSSLNQLVMTHGDQMMSAGYALETLADLLGGDGSEHHLSAQDLNGLRHAVRAIGCYALAGGAELHQAASQGGAL' A
#
# COMPACT_ATOMS: atom_id res chain seq x y z
N MET A 1 7.55 12.00 21.45
CA MET A 1 7.91 11.94 20.02
C MET A 1 7.37 13.19 19.35
N SER A 2 8.09 13.80 18.39
CA SER A 2 7.55 14.92 17.60
C SER A 2 6.34 14.44 16.77
N SER A 3 5.45 15.36 16.43
CA SER A 3 4.30 15.06 15.55
C SER A 3 4.75 14.45 14.22
N LEU A 4 5.88 14.92 13.68
CA LEU A 4 6.48 14.38 12.46
C LEU A 4 6.95 12.94 12.62
N ASN A 5 7.60 12.58 13.73
CA ASN A 5 8.04 11.21 13.97
C ASN A 5 6.86 10.24 14.11
N GLN A 6 5.78 10.67 14.76
CA GLN A 6 4.57 9.87 14.86
C GLN A 6 3.91 9.67 13.48
N LEU A 7 3.83 10.74 12.67
CA LEU A 7 3.31 10.69 11.30
C LEU A 7 4.13 9.71 10.43
N VAL A 8 5.46 9.82 10.45
CA VAL A 8 6.35 8.95 9.68
C VAL A 8 6.22 7.49 10.12
N MET A 9 6.13 7.22 11.43
CA MET A 9 5.93 5.86 11.93
C MET A 9 4.59 5.29 11.47
N THR A 10 3.51 6.04 11.62
CA THR A 10 2.17 5.61 11.18
C THR A 10 2.15 5.30 9.68
N HIS A 11 2.66 6.20 8.83
CA HIS A 11 2.71 5.90 7.39
C HIS A 11 3.69 4.78 7.05
N GLY A 12 4.78 4.62 7.80
CA GLY A 12 5.70 3.50 7.64
C GLY A 12 5.00 2.16 7.85
N ASP A 13 4.31 1.99 8.98
CA ASP A 13 3.55 0.78 9.31
C ASP A 13 2.47 0.48 8.26
N GLN A 14 1.79 1.54 7.79
CA GLN A 14 0.78 1.47 6.75
C GLN A 14 1.36 1.06 5.39
N MET A 15 2.52 1.59 4.99
CA MET A 15 3.18 1.24 3.74
C MET A 15 3.74 -0.18 3.78
N MET A 16 4.27 -0.64 4.91
CA MET A 16 4.65 -2.05 5.09
C MET A 16 3.43 -2.96 4.95
N SER A 17 2.31 -2.61 5.59
CA SER A 17 1.06 -3.37 5.47
C SER A 17 0.54 -3.42 4.03
N ALA A 18 0.63 -2.30 3.29
CA ALA A 18 0.30 -2.25 1.88
C ALA A 18 1.22 -3.16 1.05
N GLY A 19 2.51 -3.19 1.37
CA GLY A 19 3.49 -4.10 0.77
C GLY A 19 3.11 -5.57 0.95
N TYR A 20 2.86 -6.00 2.19
CA TYR A 20 2.42 -7.37 2.47
C TYR A 20 1.11 -7.74 1.76
N ALA A 21 0.18 -6.80 1.67
CA ALA A 21 -1.06 -7.02 0.91
C ALA A 21 -0.77 -7.23 -0.58
N LEU A 22 0.13 -6.44 -1.18
CA LEU A 22 0.51 -6.61 -2.58
C LEU A 22 1.26 -7.93 -2.84
N GLU A 23 2.13 -8.35 -1.93
CA GLU A 23 2.78 -9.68 -2.00
C GLU A 23 1.74 -10.80 -2.00
N THR A 24 0.78 -10.75 -1.06
CA THR A 24 -0.31 -11.73 -1.00
C THR A 24 -1.14 -11.74 -2.28
N LEU A 25 -1.44 -10.57 -2.85
CA LEU A 25 -2.17 -10.48 -4.12
C LEU A 25 -1.34 -11.02 -5.29
N ALA A 26 -0.02 -10.82 -5.30
CA ALA A 26 0.87 -11.38 -6.29
C ALA A 26 0.88 -12.92 -6.22
N ASP A 27 0.94 -13.48 -5.02
CA ASP A 27 0.86 -14.92 -4.80
C ASP A 27 -0.47 -15.48 -5.31
N LEU A 28 -1.60 -14.86 -4.98
CA LEU A 28 -2.93 -15.27 -5.52
C LEU A 28 -2.99 -15.21 -7.05
N LEU A 29 -2.21 -14.34 -7.68
CA LEU A 29 -2.08 -14.24 -9.13
C LEU A 29 -1.05 -15.20 -9.73
N GLY A 30 -0.48 -16.11 -8.93
CA GLY A 30 0.46 -17.15 -9.33
C GLY A 30 1.93 -16.74 -9.21
N GLY A 31 2.25 -15.66 -8.49
CA GLY A 31 3.63 -15.23 -8.20
C GLY A 31 4.41 -16.27 -7.39
N ASP A 32 3.72 -17.10 -6.62
CA ASP A 32 4.26 -18.22 -5.84
C ASP A 32 4.40 -19.51 -6.67
N GLY A 33 3.99 -19.49 -7.95
CA GLY A 33 3.98 -20.65 -8.84
C GLY A 33 2.81 -21.60 -8.63
N SER A 34 1.82 -21.26 -7.79
CA SER A 34 0.63 -22.07 -7.55
C SER A 34 -0.53 -21.72 -8.50
N GLU A 35 -1.38 -22.70 -8.81
CA GLU A 35 -2.61 -22.50 -9.59
C GLU A 35 -3.82 -22.23 -8.68
N HIS A 36 -4.21 -20.97 -8.54
CA HIS A 36 -5.29 -20.55 -7.62
C HIS A 36 -6.71 -20.62 -8.19
N HIS A 37 -6.91 -21.13 -9.42
CA HIS A 37 -8.23 -21.35 -10.06
C HIS A 37 -9.24 -20.19 -9.89
N LEU A 38 -8.76 -18.94 -10.07
CA LEU A 38 -9.56 -17.74 -9.84
C LEU A 38 -10.68 -17.58 -10.88
N SER A 39 -11.89 -17.30 -10.41
CA SER A 39 -13.00 -16.92 -11.29
C SER A 39 -12.83 -15.50 -11.83
N ALA A 40 -13.63 -15.13 -12.84
CA ALA A 40 -13.67 -13.76 -13.33
C ALA A 40 -14.11 -12.75 -12.24
N GLN A 41 -14.95 -13.18 -11.29
CA GLN A 41 -15.37 -12.34 -10.17
C GLN A 41 -14.22 -12.11 -9.19
N ASP A 42 -13.43 -13.13 -8.89
CA ASP A 42 -12.25 -13.01 -8.02
C ASP A 42 -11.22 -12.07 -8.64
N LEU A 43 -10.94 -12.23 -9.94
CA LEU A 43 -10.05 -11.33 -10.67
C LEU A 43 -10.52 -9.86 -10.63
N ASN A 44 -11.83 -9.61 -10.71
CA ASN A 44 -12.37 -8.26 -10.55
C ASN A 44 -12.17 -7.74 -9.12
N GLY A 45 -12.40 -8.57 -8.10
CA GLY A 45 -12.13 -8.23 -6.70
C GLY A 45 -10.66 -7.87 -6.47
N LEU A 46 -9.74 -8.69 -6.98
CA LEU A 46 -8.29 -8.45 -6.88
C LEU A 46 -7.88 -7.14 -7.58
N ARG A 47 -8.44 -6.84 -8.76
CA ARG A 47 -8.20 -5.54 -9.44
C ARG A 47 -8.64 -4.36 -8.59
N HIS A 48 -9.80 -4.46 -7.94
CA HIS A 48 -10.27 -3.42 -7.03
C HIS A 48 -9.39 -3.28 -5.79
N ALA A 49 -8.92 -4.41 -5.23
CA ALA A 49 -7.98 -4.41 -4.11
C ALA A 49 -6.65 -3.72 -4.47
N VAL A 50 -6.04 -4.09 -5.59
CA VAL A 50 -4.80 -3.45 -6.10
C VAL A 50 -5.03 -1.94 -6.29
N ARG A 51 -6.15 -1.54 -6.89
CA ARG A 51 -6.47 -0.12 -7.08
C ARG A 51 -6.62 0.62 -5.76
N ALA A 52 -7.31 0.04 -4.79
CA ALA A 52 -7.50 0.65 -3.47
C ALA A 52 -6.16 0.83 -2.73
N ILE A 53 -5.30 -0.20 -2.74
CA ILE A 53 -3.96 -0.15 -2.14
C ILE A 53 -3.10 0.91 -2.83
N GLY A 54 -3.15 0.98 -4.18
CA GLY A 54 -2.43 2.01 -4.94
C GLY A 54 -2.89 3.43 -4.59
N CYS A 55 -4.20 3.66 -4.52
CA CYS A 55 -4.75 4.95 -4.08
C CYS A 55 -4.31 5.31 -2.66
N TYR A 56 -4.28 4.33 -1.76
CA TYR A 56 -3.84 4.49 -0.39
C TYR A 56 -2.36 4.88 -0.29
N ALA A 57 -1.48 4.20 -1.03
CA ALA A 57 -0.06 4.51 -1.09
C ALA A 57 0.22 5.93 -1.63
N LEU A 58 -0.50 6.33 -2.67
CA LEU A 58 -0.40 7.68 -3.24
C LEU A 58 -0.85 8.76 -2.24
N ALA A 59 -1.94 8.53 -1.50
CA ALA A 59 -2.42 9.45 -0.49
C ALA A 59 -1.40 9.61 0.67
N GLY A 60 -0.90 8.51 1.21
CA GLY A 60 0.13 8.54 2.26
C GLY A 60 1.41 9.23 1.79
N GLY A 61 1.84 8.99 0.54
CA GLY A 61 2.98 9.69 -0.06
C GLY A 61 2.76 11.21 -0.17
N ALA A 62 1.56 11.64 -0.54
CA ALA A 62 1.21 13.07 -0.60
C ALA A 62 1.23 13.72 0.79
N GLU A 63 0.70 13.05 1.81
CA GLU A 63 0.70 13.54 3.20
C GLU A 63 2.12 13.67 3.75
N LEU A 64 2.98 12.67 3.52
CA LEU A 64 4.39 12.72 3.91
C LEU A 64 5.15 13.85 3.19
N HIS A 65 4.92 14.02 1.89
CA HIS A 65 5.55 15.09 1.11
C HIS A 65 5.16 16.49 1.62
N GLN A 66 3.87 16.69 1.92
CA GLN A 66 3.39 17.94 2.52
C GLN A 66 4.02 18.20 3.89
N ALA A 67 4.07 17.17 4.76
CA ALA A 67 4.65 17.29 6.09
C ALA A 67 6.16 17.61 6.04
N ALA A 68 6.91 16.97 5.12
CA ALA A 68 8.32 17.25 4.91
C ALA A 68 8.56 18.71 4.44
N SER A 69 7.72 19.21 3.53
CA SER A 69 7.78 20.59 3.05
C SER A 69 7.52 21.60 4.17
N GLN A 70 6.54 21.34 5.04
CA GLN A 70 6.23 22.20 6.19
C GLN A 70 7.30 22.14 7.28
N GLY A 71 7.98 21.01 7.42
CA GLY A 71 9.07 20.80 8.37
C GLY A 71 10.43 21.36 7.92
N GLY A 72 10.54 21.94 6.72
CA GLY A 72 11.79 22.46 6.16
C GLY A 72 12.81 21.39 5.78
N ALA A 73 12.34 20.15 5.53
CA ALA A 73 13.18 19.03 5.09
C ALA A 73 13.29 18.93 3.55
N LEU A 74 12.61 19.81 2.82
CA LEU A 74 12.59 19.99 1.37
C LEU A 74 12.72 21.49 1.05
#